data_AF-A0A3G8Y4Q6-F1
#
_entry.id   AF-A0A3G8Y4Q6-F1
#
_cell.length_a   1.000
_cell.length_b   1.000
_cell.length_c   1.000
_cell.angle_alpha   90.00
_cell.angle_beta   90.00
_cell.angle_gamma   90.00
#
_symmetry.space_group_name_H-M   'P 1'
#
loop_
_entity.id
_entity.type
_entity.pdbx_description
1 polymer ?
#
loop_
_entity_poly.entity_id
_entity_poly.type
_entity_poly.pdbx_seq_one_letter_code
_entity_poly.pdbx_strand_id
1 'polypeptide(L)' 'MNTAELKLDLINHITSITDKARLKEILQQLKFQADESIYITSEEEKKAISEARYQIENGEVLSNNSVQEEIKEWLKK' A
#
# COMPACT_ATOMS: atom_id res chain seq x y z
N MET A 1 -17.37 1.99 24.14
CA MET A 1 -18.13 1.19 23.16
C MET A 1 -17.71 -0.25 23.27
N ASN A 2 -18.65 -1.18 23.36
CA ASN A 2 -18.42 -2.61 23.19
C ASN A 2 -18.42 -2.99 21.70
N THR A 3 -18.01 -4.22 21.37
CA THR A 3 -17.92 -4.69 19.98
C THR A 3 -19.26 -4.62 19.23
N ALA A 4 -20.38 -4.84 19.92
CA ALA A 4 -21.71 -4.77 19.29
C ALA A 4 -22.09 -3.32 18.96
N GLU A 5 -21.81 -2.38 19.87
CA GLU A 5 -22.02 -0.95 19.67
C GLU A 5 -21.16 -0.42 18.51
N LEU A 6 -19.90 -0.86 18.41
CA LEU A 6 -19.01 -0.47 17.31
C LEU A 6 -19.49 -0.98 15.95
N LYS A 7 -19.97 -2.22 15.88
CA LYS A 7 -20.54 -2.76 14.64
C LYS A 7 -21.76 -1.96 14.19
N LEU A 8 -22.64 -1.61 15.12
CA LEU A 8 -23.87 -0.90 14.83
C LEU A 8 -23.58 0.54 14.37
N ASP A 9 -22.64 1.23 15.01
CA ASP A 9 -22.19 2.56 14.61
C ASP A 9 -21.58 2.56 13.20
N LEU A 10 -20.72 1.58 12.89
CA LEU A 10 -20.12 1.43 11.56
C LEU A 10 -21.17 1.18 10.47
N ILE A 11 -22.16 0.31 10.72
CA ILE A 11 -23.27 0.05 9.79
C ILE A 11 -24.06 1.35 9.53
N ASN A 12 -24.38 2.10 10.58
CA ASN A 12 -25.10 3.36 10.44
C ASN A 12 -24.30 4.39 9.65
N HIS A 13 -22.98 4.47 9.89
CA HIS A 13 -22.12 5.38 9.14
C HIS A 13 -22.08 5.00 7.65
N ILE A 14 -21.85 3.71 7.32
CA ILE A 14 -21.79 3.24 5.94
C ILE A 14 -23.13 3.46 5.21
N THR A 15 -24.26 3.18 5.86
CA THR A 15 -25.59 3.35 5.25
C THR A 15 -25.94 4.81 4.97
N SER A 16 -25.32 5.77 5.68
CA SER A 16 -25.49 7.20 5.42
C SER A 16 -24.70 7.71 4.20
N ILE A 17 -23.72 6.95 3.70
CA ILE A 17 -22.88 7.36 2.56
C ILE A 17 -23.66 7.12 1.27
N THR A 18 -23.93 8.20 0.53
CA THR A 18 -24.60 8.16 -0.77
C THR A 18 -23.62 8.14 -1.95
N ASP A 19 -22.37 8.51 -1.72
CA ASP A 19 -21.32 8.53 -2.73
C ASP A 19 -20.79 7.12 -3.03
N LYS A 20 -21.08 6.65 -4.23
CA LYS A 20 -20.64 5.34 -4.73
C LYS A 20 -19.12 5.20 -4.80
N ALA A 21 -18.37 6.27 -5.09
CA ALA A 21 -16.91 6.21 -5.15
C ALA A 21 -16.33 5.93 -3.77
N ARG A 22 -16.79 6.67 -2.75
CA ARG A 22 -16.41 6.45 -1.35
C ARG A 22 -16.76 5.05 -0.86
N LEU A 23 -17.96 4.55 -1.18
CA LEU A 23 -18.36 3.18 -0.83
C LEU A 23 -17.43 2.12 -1.44
N LYS A 24 -16.97 2.33 -2.68
CA LYS A 24 -16.02 1.43 -3.34
C LYS A 24 -14.66 1.45 -2.66
N GLU A 25 -14.15 2.62 -2.30
CA GLU A 25 -12.87 2.77 -1.61
C GLU A 25 -12.88 2.07 -0.24
N ILE A 26 -13.92 2.31 0.56
CA ILE A 26 -14.10 1.65 1.87
C ILE A 26 -14.17 0.14 1.69
N LEU A 27 -14.94 -0.34 0.71
CA LEU A 27 -15.03 -1.78 0.42
C LEU A 27 -13.68 -2.36 0.00
N GLN A 28 -12.90 -1.65 -0.81
CA GLN A 28 -11.58 -2.09 -1.23
C GLN A 28 -10.61 -2.18 -0.06
N GLN A 29 -10.62 -1.18 0.83
CA GLN A 29 -9.79 -1.19 2.03
C GLN A 29 -10.16 -2.34 2.97
N LEU A 30 -11.45 -2.56 3.21
CA LEU A 30 -11.92 -3.69 4.04
C LEU A 30 -11.52 -5.03 3.43
N LYS A 31 -11.65 -5.19 2.10
CA LYS A 31 -11.21 -6.40 1.40
C LYS A 31 -9.71 -6.61 1.52
N PHE A 32 -8.92 -5.56 1.34
CA PHE A 32 -7.46 -5.64 1.46
C PHE A 32 -7.01 -6.01 2.88
N GLN A 33 -7.63 -5.45 3.91
CA GLN A 33 -7.30 -5.78 5.30
C GLN A 33 -7.78 -7.18 5.72
N ALA A 34 -8.90 -7.64 5.15
CA ALA A 34 -9.43 -8.98 5.39
C ALA A 34 -8.77 -10.05 4.49
N ASP A 35 -7.90 -9.64 3.55
CA ASP A 35 -7.19 -10.55 2.71
C ASP A 35 -6.06 -11.22 3.50
N GLU A 36 -6.32 -12.46 3.93
CA GLU A 36 -5.33 -13.32 4.59
C GLU A 36 -4.48 -14.09 3.58
N SER A 37 -4.63 -13.83 2.27
CA SER A 37 -3.82 -14.50 1.26
C SER A 37 -2.36 -14.09 1.34
N ILE A 38 -1.48 -15.05 1.09
CA ILE A 38 -0.05 -14.80 0.96
C ILE A 38 0.15 -14.03 -0.33
N TYR A 39 0.77 -12.85 -0.26
CA TYR A 39 1.15 -12.11 -1.46
C TYR A 39 2.16 -12.93 -2.28
N ILE A 40 1.78 -13.33 -3.49
CA ILE A 40 2.65 -14.05 -4.42
C ILE A 40 3.18 -13.04 -5.42
N THR A 41 4.49 -12.80 -5.36
CA THR A 41 5.17 -11.89 -6.28
C THR A 41 5.09 -12.37 -7.73
N SER A 42 4.89 -11.45 -8.68
CA SER A 42 4.98 -11.74 -10.11
C SER A 42 6.42 -12.07 -10.53
N GLU A 43 6.61 -12.57 -11.75
CA GLU A 43 7.95 -12.84 -12.27
C GLU A 43 8.79 -11.55 -12.43
N GLU A 44 8.15 -10.45 -12.81
CA GLU A 44 8.80 -9.13 -12.87
C GLU A 44 9.25 -8.66 -11.49
N GLU A 45 8.40 -8.82 -10.47
CA GLU A 45 8.73 -8.45 -9.09
C GLU A 45 9.84 -9.33 -8.51
N LYS A 46 9.80 -10.64 -8.77
CA LYS A 46 10.89 -11.56 -8.38
C LYS A 46 12.22 -11.15 -9.02
N LYS A 47 12.18 -10.76 -10.29
CA LYS A 47 13.37 -10.28 -11.01
C LYS A 47 13.92 -9.00 -10.39
N ALA A 48 13.05 -8.02 -10.09
CA ALA A 48 13.44 -6.78 -9.43
C ALA A 48 14.03 -7.03 -8.04
N ILE A 49 13.44 -7.93 -7.25
CA ILE A 49 13.96 -8.33 -5.93
C ILE A 49 15.32 -9.02 -6.07
N SER A 50 15.50 -9.90 -7.07
CA SER A 50 16.77 -10.57 -7.31
C SER A 50 17.87 -9.56 -7.68
N GLU A 51 17.56 -8.59 -8.53
CA GLU A 51 18.48 -7.52 -8.91
C GLU A 51 18.88 -6.66 -7.71
N ALA A 52 17.90 -6.24 -6.90
CA ALA A 52 18.16 -5.47 -5.69
C ALA A 52 19.05 -6.22 -4.70
N ARG A 53 18.86 -7.53 -4.54
CA ARG A 53 19.73 -8.37 -3.68
C ARG A 53 21.17 -8.39 -4.19
N TYR A 54 21.37 -8.56 -5.50
CA TYR A 54 22.69 -8.54 -6.13
C TYR A 54 23.38 -7.17 -5.95
N GLN A 55 22.64 -6.07 -6.15
CA GLN A 55 23.16 -4.72 -5.94
C GLN A 55 23.61 -4.50 -4.49
N ILE A 56 22.82 -4.94 -3.51
CA ILE A 56 23.19 -4.83 -2.09
C ILE A 56 24.45 -5.64 -1.79
N GLU A 57 24.55 -6.87 -2.30
CA GLU A 57 25.74 -7.73 -2.10
C GLU A 57 27.01 -7.11 -2.70
N ASN A 58 26.91 -6.41 -3.82
CA ASN A 58 28.02 -5.72 -4.47
C ASN A 58 28.31 -4.33 -3.88
N GLY A 59 27.50 -3.84 -2.95
CA GLY A 59 27.62 -2.47 -2.43
C GLY A 59 27.17 -1.39 -3.41
N GLU A 60 26.39 -1.74 -4.43
CA GLU A 60 25.74 -0.83 -5.38
C GLU A 60 24.54 -0.13 -4.71
N VAL A 61 24.81 0.54 -3.59
CA VAL A 61 23.81 1.27 -2.80
C VAL A 61 23.93 2.77 -3.02
N LEU A 62 22.80 3.45 -3.00
CA LEU A 62 22.76 4.91 -3.06
C LEU A 62 22.80 5.48 -1.64
N SER A 63 23.61 6.53 -1.45
CA SER A 63 23.57 7.31 -0.21
C SER A 63 22.25 8.08 -0.11
N ASN A 64 21.78 8.32 1.12
CA ASN A 64 20.58 9.12 1.35
C ASN A 64 20.64 10.47 0.60
N ASN A 65 21.79 11.16 0.62
CA ASN A 65 21.93 12.45 -0.06
C ASN A 65 21.74 12.33 -1.58
N SER A 66 22.30 11.27 -2.20
CA SER A 66 22.12 11.03 -3.64
C SER A 66 20.66 10.79 -3.99
N VAL A 67 19.96 9.98 -3.19
CA VAL A 67 18.53 9.69 -3.39
C VAL A 67 17.69 10.95 -3.22
N GLN A 68 17.99 11.79 -2.23
CA GLN A 68 17.25 13.03 -2.00
C GLN A 68 17.41 14.03 -3.15
N GLU A 69 18.61 14.16 -3.75
CA GLU A 69 18.80 15.01 -4.91
C GLU A 69 18.05 14.49 -6.14
N GLU A 70 18.04 13.18 -6.38
CA GLU A 70 17.28 12.57 -7.48
C GLU A 70 15.76 12.81 -7.33
N ILE A 71 15.22 12.65 -6.12
CA ILE A 71 13.81 12.92 -5.83
C ILE A 71 13.47 14.40 -6.10
N LYS A 72 14.34 15.34 -5.68
CA LYS A 72 14.14 16.77 -5.96
C LYS A 72 14.09 17.06 -7.45
N GLU A 73 14.95 16.43 -8.25
CA GLU A 73 14.95 16.60 -9.71
C GLU A 73 13.70 16.00 -10.36
N TRP A 74 13.21 14.86 -9.87
CA TRP A 74 11.95 14.29 -10.32
C TRP A 74 10.75 15.20 -10.04
N LEU A 75 10.67 15.80 -8.86
CA LEU A 75 9.56 16.68 -8.47
C LEU A 75 9.54 18.03 -9.20
N LYS A 76 10.62 18.40 -9.89
CA LYS A 76 10.69 19.60 -10.74
C LYS A 76 10.17 19.37 -12.16
N LYS A 77 9.99 18.11 -12.57
CA LYS A 77 9.41 17.74 -13.87
C LYS A 77 7.90 17.77 -13.82
#